data_AF-A0A9X1ZCN5-F1
#
_entry.id   AF-A0A9X1ZCN5-F1
#
_cell.length_a   1.000
_cell.length_b   1.000
_cell.length_c   1.000
_cell.angle_alpha   90.00
_cell.angle_beta   90.00
_cell.angle_gamma   90.00
#
_symmetry.space_group_name_H-M   'P 1'
#
loop_
_entity.id
_entity.type
_entity.pdbx_description
1 polymer ?
#
loop_
_entity_poly.entity_id
_entity_poly.type
_entity_poly.pdbx_seq_one_letter_code
_entity_poly.pdbx_strand_id
1 'polypeptide(L)'
;MRFYNNSHPYYCGIDLHARLLYVCIIDSKGEVVAHKKIGASKDDLLLILEPYIGNVIVGVECMHCWYWVSDWCAELGIDFILGHALYMKAIHGGKTKNDKIDSFKIATLLRGGNFPIAYDYPSEMRAARDLLRRRMKIVRHGAMLKGHVVNTNSQYNLPATELNLKNISARQKLREQYQDPIVQRNIDLDMALLDCYAKELAQVEWFIEKQAKNHNPVYLELLKTVPGIGKILSLTILYEIGDISRFESVQKFASYSRLVKCKAESAGKTYGTNGNKIGNAHLKWAFSEAAVLYLRGNDKARNYLNRLQKRMSKAKALSALAHKLGRCVYFMLKNKTVFDEQRFLKG
;
A
#
# COMPACT_ATOMS: atom_id res chain seq x y z
N MET A 1 -10.41 -12.98 8.28
CA MET A 1 -10.67 -12.71 6.85
C MET A 1 -12.12 -12.27 6.74
N ARG A 2 -12.51 -11.43 5.77
CA ARG A 2 -13.92 -11.17 5.47
C ARG A 2 -14.24 -11.88 4.16
N PHE A 3 -15.37 -12.58 4.13
CA PHE A 3 -15.87 -13.27 2.97
C PHE A 3 -17.13 -12.59 2.47
N TYR A 4 -17.34 -12.65 1.16
CA TYR A 4 -18.61 -12.25 0.57
C TYR A 4 -19.62 -13.38 0.72
N ASN A 5 -20.82 -13.08 1.19
CA ASN A 5 -21.83 -14.06 1.56
C ASN A 5 -23.26 -13.70 1.10
N ASN A 6 -23.44 -12.71 0.22
CA ASN A 6 -24.77 -12.42 -0.33
C ASN A 6 -25.11 -13.38 -1.48
N SER A 7 -26.40 -13.62 -1.69
CA SER A 7 -26.92 -14.46 -2.75
C SER A 7 -27.29 -13.65 -3.99
N HIS A 8 -27.03 -14.22 -5.17
CA HIS A 8 -27.34 -13.65 -6.48
C HIS A 8 -27.92 -14.71 -7.40
N PRO A 9 -28.77 -14.34 -8.38
CA PRO A 9 -29.18 -15.26 -9.43
C PRO A 9 -28.01 -15.80 -10.26
N TYR A 10 -27.02 -14.94 -10.55
CA TYR A 10 -25.84 -15.28 -11.35
C TYR A 10 -24.54 -14.78 -10.72
N TYR A 11 -23.47 -15.55 -10.91
CA TYR A 11 -22.14 -15.26 -10.38
C TYR A 11 -21.12 -15.29 -11.52
N CYS A 12 -20.48 -14.15 -11.80
CA CYS A 12 -19.49 -13.99 -12.83
C CYS A 12 -18.08 -13.92 -12.21
N GLY A 13 -17.25 -14.92 -12.49
CA GLY A 13 -15.83 -14.89 -12.20
C GLY A 13 -15.01 -14.50 -13.42
N ILE A 14 -14.14 -13.51 -13.27
CA ILE A 14 -13.22 -13.08 -14.33
C ILE A 14 -11.78 -13.31 -13.88
N ASP A 15 -11.05 -14.13 -14.62
CA ASP A 15 -9.59 -14.15 -14.56
C ASP A 15 -9.04 -13.10 -15.52
N LEU A 16 -8.39 -12.09 -14.95
CA LEU A 16 -7.95 -10.90 -15.67
C LEU A 16 -6.56 -11.15 -16.28
N HIS A 17 -6.35 -10.72 -17.53
CA HIS A 17 -5.03 -10.53 -18.12
C HIS A 17 -4.98 -9.20 -18.85
N ALA A 18 -3.78 -8.72 -19.19
CA ALA A 18 -3.62 -7.40 -19.82
C ALA A 18 -4.25 -7.28 -21.22
N ARG A 19 -4.47 -8.40 -21.92
CA ARG A 19 -4.98 -8.42 -23.31
C ARG A 19 -6.23 -9.29 -23.48
N LEU A 20 -6.47 -10.20 -22.55
CA LEU A 20 -7.46 -11.25 -22.65
C LEU A 20 -8.16 -11.41 -21.30
N LEU A 21 -9.41 -11.83 -21.32
CA LEU A 21 -10.17 -12.19 -20.12
C LEU A 21 -10.71 -13.59 -20.28
N TYR A 22 -10.71 -14.35 -19.19
CA TYR A 22 -11.50 -15.58 -19.09
C TYR A 22 -12.70 -15.28 -18.20
N VAL A 23 -13.88 -15.34 -18.79
CA VAL A 23 -15.15 -15.01 -18.13
C VAL A 23 -15.93 -16.28 -17.95
N CYS A 24 -16.35 -16.56 -16.72
CA CYS A 24 -17.24 -17.67 -16.41
C CYS A 24 -18.42 -17.16 -15.59
N ILE A 25 -19.63 -17.46 -16.05
CA ILE A 25 -20.89 -17.16 -15.36
C ILE A 25 -21.55 -18.48 -14.99
N ILE A 26 -21.91 -18.60 -13.72
CA ILE A 26 -22.70 -19.71 -13.19
C ILE A 26 -24.00 -19.20 -12.59
N ASP A 27 -25.04 -20.02 -12.62
CA ASP A 27 -26.29 -19.73 -11.93
C ASP A 27 -26.21 -20.08 -10.43
N SER A 28 -27.31 -19.82 -9.70
CA SER A 28 -27.45 -20.20 -8.29
C SER A 28 -27.32 -21.71 -8.02
N LYS A 29 -27.67 -22.57 -8.99
CA LYS A 29 -27.54 -24.03 -8.90
C LYS A 29 -26.09 -24.50 -9.11
N GLY A 30 -25.25 -23.63 -9.69
CA GLY A 30 -23.84 -23.89 -10.00
C GLY A 30 -23.62 -24.36 -11.43
N GLU A 31 -24.65 -24.29 -12.28
CA GLU A 31 -24.57 -24.64 -13.70
C GLU A 31 -23.90 -23.51 -14.48
N VAL A 32 -23.01 -23.88 -15.41
CA VAL A 32 -22.28 -22.91 -16.23
C VAL A 32 -23.18 -22.43 -17.36
N VAL A 33 -23.58 -21.16 -17.32
CA VAL A 33 -24.43 -20.53 -18.35
C VAL A 33 -23.61 -19.78 -19.40
N ALA A 34 -22.39 -19.35 -19.06
CA ALA A 34 -21.44 -18.80 -20.02
C ALA A 34 -20.00 -19.09 -19.60
N HIS A 35 -19.14 -19.45 -20.56
CA HIS A 35 -17.71 -19.59 -20.30
C HIS A 35 -16.91 -19.30 -21.57
N LYS A 36 -16.34 -18.08 -21.66
CA LYS A 36 -15.70 -17.59 -22.87
C LYS A 36 -14.36 -16.94 -22.58
N LYS A 37 -13.47 -17.04 -23.56
CA LYS A 37 -12.25 -16.24 -23.66
C LYS A 37 -12.54 -15.07 -24.58
N ILE A 38 -12.26 -13.84 -24.13
CA ILE A 38 -12.52 -12.61 -24.88
C ILE A 38 -11.30 -11.68 -24.85
N GLY A 39 -11.32 -10.64 -25.69
CA GLY A 39 -10.41 -9.51 -25.56
C GLY A 39 -10.66 -8.75 -24.25
N ALA A 40 -9.63 -8.07 -23.74
CA ALA A 40 -9.78 -7.15 -22.62
C ALA A 40 -10.43 -5.83 -23.09
N SER A 41 -11.73 -5.90 -23.42
CA SER A 41 -12.56 -4.80 -23.93
C SER A 41 -13.87 -4.67 -23.16
N LYS A 42 -14.35 -3.42 -23.01
CA LYS A 42 -15.68 -3.13 -22.44
C LYS A 42 -16.80 -3.74 -23.32
N ASP A 43 -16.66 -3.66 -24.64
CA ASP A 43 -17.68 -4.13 -25.59
C ASP A 43 -17.82 -5.65 -25.56
N ASP A 44 -16.70 -6.37 -25.59
CA ASP A 44 -16.68 -7.83 -25.51
C ASP A 44 -17.28 -8.33 -24.19
N LEU A 45 -17.01 -7.62 -23.09
CA LEU A 45 -17.51 -7.97 -21.77
C LEU A 45 -19.01 -7.67 -21.66
N LEU A 46 -19.48 -6.56 -22.25
CA LEU A 46 -20.89 -6.21 -22.34
C LEU A 46 -21.69 -7.29 -23.08
N LEU A 47 -21.22 -7.74 -24.24
CA LEU A 47 -21.87 -8.79 -25.04
C LEU A 47 -22.10 -10.09 -24.27
N ILE A 48 -21.28 -10.38 -23.26
CA ILE A 48 -21.45 -11.57 -22.41
C ILE A 48 -22.37 -11.29 -21.24
N LEU A 49 -22.27 -10.11 -20.61
CA LEU A 49 -22.98 -9.78 -19.38
C LEU A 49 -24.39 -9.21 -19.61
N GLU A 50 -24.68 -8.67 -20.79
CA GLU A 50 -25.95 -8.01 -21.14
C GLU A 50 -27.19 -8.79 -20.68
N PRO A 51 -27.32 -10.12 -20.90
CA PRO A 51 -28.50 -10.88 -20.47
C PRO A 51 -28.69 -10.98 -18.95
N TYR A 52 -27.64 -10.65 -18.17
CA TYR A 52 -27.58 -10.88 -16.73
C TYR A 52 -27.48 -9.58 -15.92
N ILE A 53 -27.39 -8.41 -16.57
CA ILE A 53 -27.31 -7.11 -15.88
C ILE A 53 -28.49 -6.95 -14.91
N GLY A 54 -28.21 -6.47 -13.70
CA GLY A 54 -29.16 -6.36 -12.59
C GLY A 54 -29.36 -7.65 -11.79
N ASN A 55 -28.85 -8.80 -12.25
CA ASN A 55 -28.98 -10.11 -11.60
C ASN A 55 -27.65 -10.84 -11.42
N VAL A 56 -26.53 -10.18 -11.76
CA VAL A 56 -25.19 -10.77 -11.75
C VAL A 56 -24.25 -9.99 -10.85
N ILE A 57 -23.41 -10.74 -10.14
CA ILE A 57 -22.26 -10.18 -9.46
C ILE A 57 -20.95 -10.56 -10.15
N VAL A 58 -20.06 -9.58 -10.33
CA VAL A 58 -18.75 -9.76 -10.95
C VAL A 58 -17.67 -9.81 -9.87
N GLY A 59 -16.94 -10.92 -9.81
CA GLY A 59 -15.77 -11.11 -8.96
C GLY A 59 -14.48 -11.19 -9.76
N VAL A 60 -13.43 -10.50 -9.31
CA VAL A 60 -12.10 -10.54 -9.93
C VAL A 60 -11.00 -10.62 -8.89
N GLU A 61 -9.84 -11.22 -9.20
CA GLU A 61 -8.67 -11.20 -8.31
C GLU A 61 -7.99 -9.81 -8.32
N CYS A 62 -7.47 -9.36 -7.17
CA CYS A 62 -6.72 -8.10 -7.08
C CYS A 62 -5.35 -8.16 -7.79
N MET A 63 -5.33 -7.82 -9.08
CA MET A 63 -4.11 -7.66 -9.88
C MET A 63 -3.94 -6.24 -10.46
N HIS A 64 -3.13 -6.05 -11.49
CA HIS A 64 -2.81 -4.68 -11.94
C HIS A 64 -3.88 -4.04 -12.84
N CYS A 65 -4.78 -4.82 -13.45
CA CYS A 65 -5.76 -4.33 -14.44
C CYS A 65 -7.23 -4.43 -13.99
N TRP A 66 -7.53 -4.50 -12.69
CA TRP A 66 -8.92 -4.56 -12.22
C TRP A 66 -9.65 -3.21 -12.22
N TYR A 67 -8.93 -2.07 -12.26
CA TYR A 67 -9.52 -0.73 -12.14
C TYR A 67 -10.64 -0.49 -13.17
N TRP A 68 -10.34 -0.74 -14.45
CA TRP A 68 -11.32 -0.48 -15.51
C TRP A 68 -12.55 -1.38 -15.41
N VAL A 69 -12.41 -2.61 -14.90
CA VAL A 69 -13.54 -3.53 -14.70
C VAL A 69 -14.44 -3.03 -13.56
N SER A 70 -13.84 -2.65 -12.43
CA SER A 70 -14.56 -2.05 -11.30
C SER A 70 -15.32 -0.79 -11.74
N ASP A 71 -14.64 0.12 -12.44
CA ASP A 71 -15.22 1.38 -12.90
C ASP A 71 -16.34 1.14 -13.91
N TRP A 72 -16.13 0.22 -14.85
CA TRP A 72 -17.14 -0.15 -15.84
C TRP A 72 -18.36 -0.83 -15.22
N CYS A 73 -18.17 -1.71 -14.24
CA CYS A 73 -19.28 -2.29 -13.49
C CYS A 73 -20.09 -1.21 -12.77
N ALA A 74 -19.41 -0.24 -12.15
CA ALA A 74 -20.08 0.89 -11.50
C ALA A 74 -20.86 1.77 -12.49
N GLU A 75 -20.30 2.05 -13.68
CA GLU A 75 -20.97 2.80 -14.77
C GLU A 75 -22.30 2.14 -15.20
N LEU A 76 -22.38 0.81 -15.17
CA LEU A 76 -23.55 0.03 -15.60
C LEU A 76 -24.45 -0.43 -14.44
N GLY A 77 -24.12 -0.09 -13.19
CA GLY A 77 -24.86 -0.57 -12.01
C GLY A 77 -24.75 -2.08 -11.78
N ILE A 78 -23.65 -2.69 -12.20
CA ILE A 78 -23.34 -4.11 -11.98
C ILE A 78 -22.61 -4.26 -10.64
N ASP A 79 -23.08 -5.18 -9.80
CA ASP A 79 -22.41 -5.48 -8.54
C ASP A 79 -21.00 -6.03 -8.78
N PHE A 80 -20.01 -5.46 -8.09
CA PHE A 80 -18.61 -5.81 -8.26
C PHE A 80 -17.92 -6.10 -6.93
N ILE A 81 -17.04 -7.12 -6.92
CA ILE A 81 -16.24 -7.50 -5.76
C ILE A 81 -14.80 -7.79 -6.18
N LEU A 82 -13.89 -7.14 -5.47
CA LEU A 82 -12.47 -7.42 -5.58
C LEU A 82 -12.04 -8.52 -4.61
N GLY A 83 -11.33 -9.53 -5.12
CA GLY A 83 -10.83 -10.67 -4.36
C GLY A 83 -9.39 -10.50 -3.88
N HIS A 84 -9.10 -10.93 -2.64
CA HIS A 84 -7.77 -10.81 -2.05
C HIS A 84 -6.84 -11.95 -2.53
N ALA A 85 -5.94 -11.64 -3.47
CA ALA A 85 -5.09 -12.61 -4.17
C ALA A 85 -4.37 -13.64 -3.28
N LEU A 86 -3.77 -13.22 -2.15
CA LEU A 86 -3.10 -14.15 -1.22
C LEU A 86 -4.06 -15.22 -0.67
N TYR A 87 -5.29 -14.82 -0.37
CA TYR A 87 -6.28 -15.68 0.27
C TYR A 87 -7.02 -16.51 -0.76
N MET A 88 -7.27 -15.97 -1.96
CA MET A 88 -7.78 -16.76 -3.08
C MET A 88 -6.82 -17.93 -3.37
N LYS A 89 -5.51 -17.67 -3.45
CA LYS A 89 -4.50 -18.73 -3.61
C LYS A 89 -4.50 -19.77 -2.48
N ALA A 90 -4.70 -19.35 -1.23
CA ALA A 90 -4.71 -20.27 -0.08
C ALA A 90 -5.93 -21.20 -0.10
N ILE A 91 -7.07 -20.73 -0.58
CA ILE A 91 -8.28 -21.56 -0.73
C ILE A 91 -8.14 -22.51 -1.94
N HIS A 92 -7.27 -22.20 -2.91
CA HIS A 92 -7.21 -22.85 -4.23
C HIS A 92 -5.87 -23.53 -4.54
N GLY A 93 -5.44 -24.47 -3.67
CA GLY A 93 -4.22 -25.27 -3.85
C GLY A 93 -4.29 -26.39 -4.90
N GLY A 94 -4.93 -26.17 -6.06
CA GLY A 94 -5.00 -27.16 -7.13
C GLY A 94 -3.67 -27.33 -7.88
N LYS A 95 -3.29 -28.57 -8.24
CA LYS A 95 -2.05 -28.86 -9.00
C LYS A 95 -2.07 -28.30 -10.44
N THR A 96 -3.26 -28.19 -11.04
CA THR A 96 -3.44 -27.72 -12.42
C THR A 96 -3.85 -26.25 -12.44
N LYS A 97 -3.05 -25.42 -13.12
CA LYS A 97 -3.31 -23.99 -13.31
C LYS A 97 -3.72 -23.76 -14.77
N ASN A 98 -4.95 -23.28 -14.98
CA ASN A 98 -5.49 -22.94 -16.29
C ASN A 98 -6.49 -21.79 -16.08
N ASP A 99 -6.34 -20.72 -16.86
CA ASP A 99 -7.16 -19.50 -16.77
C ASP A 99 -8.67 -19.79 -16.85
N LYS A 100 -9.07 -20.81 -17.64
CA LYS A 100 -10.46 -21.30 -17.72
C LYS A 100 -10.95 -21.88 -16.38
N ILE A 101 -10.08 -22.59 -15.67
CA ILE A 101 -10.42 -23.15 -14.35
C ILE A 101 -10.45 -22.02 -13.32
N ASP A 102 -9.57 -21.04 -13.44
CA ASP A 102 -9.46 -19.94 -12.49
C ASP A 102 -10.68 -19.01 -12.52
N SER A 103 -11.22 -18.66 -13.69
CA SER A 103 -12.48 -17.91 -13.79
C SER A 103 -13.69 -18.65 -13.20
N PHE A 104 -13.81 -19.97 -13.45
CA PHE A 104 -14.87 -20.80 -12.87
C PHE A 104 -14.74 -20.93 -11.34
N LYS A 105 -13.51 -21.04 -10.82
CA LYS A 105 -13.26 -21.05 -9.36
C LYS A 105 -13.68 -19.74 -8.72
N ILE A 106 -13.37 -18.60 -9.34
CA ILE A 106 -13.79 -17.28 -8.86
C ILE A 106 -15.32 -17.22 -8.76
N ALA A 107 -16.04 -17.65 -9.79
CA ALA A 107 -17.50 -17.71 -9.78
C ALA A 107 -18.04 -18.64 -8.68
N THR A 108 -17.43 -19.81 -8.53
CA THR A 108 -17.82 -20.81 -7.50
C THR A 108 -17.59 -20.28 -6.08
N LEU A 109 -16.52 -19.54 -5.84
CA LEU A 109 -16.26 -18.90 -4.55
C LEU A 109 -17.31 -17.88 -4.17
N LEU A 110 -17.73 -17.05 -5.16
CA LEU A 110 -18.79 -16.06 -4.96
C LEU A 110 -20.09 -16.77 -4.58
N ARG A 111 -20.48 -17.80 -5.34
CA ARG A 111 -21.68 -18.61 -5.05
C ARG A 111 -21.63 -19.28 -3.68
N GLY A 112 -20.47 -19.85 -3.33
CA GLY A 112 -20.29 -20.60 -2.08
C GLY A 112 -20.14 -19.76 -0.83
N GLY A 113 -20.21 -18.42 -0.91
CA GLY A 113 -20.06 -17.54 0.24
C GLY A 113 -18.65 -17.50 0.84
N ASN A 114 -17.63 -17.96 0.08
CA ASN A 114 -16.25 -18.14 0.53
C ASN A 114 -15.27 -17.24 -0.22
N PHE A 115 -15.76 -16.22 -0.94
CA PHE A 115 -14.92 -15.30 -1.71
C PHE A 115 -14.23 -14.29 -0.79
N PRO A 116 -12.89 -14.31 -0.66
CA PRO A 116 -12.18 -13.44 0.29
C PRO A 116 -12.08 -12.01 -0.24
N ILE A 117 -12.70 -11.06 0.46
CA ILE A 117 -12.83 -9.68 -0.01
C ILE A 117 -11.52 -8.90 0.15
N ALA A 118 -11.11 -8.23 -0.92
CA ALA A 118 -10.18 -7.10 -0.92
C ALA A 118 -10.95 -5.78 -1.03
N TYR A 119 -10.29 -4.69 -0.67
CA TYR A 119 -10.93 -3.38 -0.77
C TYR A 119 -10.84 -2.86 -2.20
N ASP A 120 -12.00 -2.76 -2.82
CA ASP A 120 -12.19 -1.90 -3.98
C ASP A 120 -12.00 -0.45 -3.53
N TYR A 121 -10.86 0.11 -3.92
CA TYR A 121 -10.49 1.47 -3.54
C TYR A 121 -11.20 2.46 -4.46
N PRO A 122 -11.80 3.56 -3.96
CA PRO A 122 -12.61 4.47 -4.79
C PRO A 122 -11.84 5.07 -5.97
N SER A 123 -12.47 5.12 -7.15
CA SER A 123 -11.86 5.46 -8.44
C SER A 123 -11.25 6.87 -8.43
N GLU A 124 -11.95 7.83 -7.83
CA GLU A 124 -11.57 9.23 -7.70
C GLU A 124 -10.26 9.41 -6.91
N MET A 125 -9.93 8.48 -6.01
CA MET A 125 -8.72 8.55 -5.19
C MET A 125 -7.56 7.69 -5.72
N ARG A 126 -7.79 6.76 -6.66
CA ARG A 126 -6.78 5.77 -7.12
C ARG A 126 -5.55 6.44 -7.74
N ALA A 127 -5.76 7.39 -8.64
CA ALA A 127 -4.67 8.04 -9.38
C ALA A 127 -3.69 8.78 -8.45
N ALA A 128 -4.20 9.51 -7.47
CA ALA A 128 -3.38 10.22 -6.50
C ALA A 128 -2.59 9.25 -5.58
N ARG A 129 -3.23 8.16 -5.14
CA ARG A 129 -2.56 7.09 -4.39
C ARG A 129 -1.42 6.47 -5.19
N ASP A 130 -1.66 6.14 -6.46
CA ASP A 130 -0.68 5.48 -7.30
C ASP A 130 0.50 6.41 -7.64
N LEU A 131 0.24 7.70 -7.82
CA LEU A 131 1.30 8.70 -7.98
C LEU A 131 2.15 8.84 -6.70
N LEU A 132 1.56 8.79 -5.51
CA LEU A 132 2.31 8.75 -4.23
C LEU A 132 3.17 7.50 -4.09
N ARG A 133 2.63 6.33 -4.47
CA ARG A 133 3.39 5.07 -4.49
C ARG A 133 4.56 5.13 -5.49
N ARG A 134 4.33 5.71 -6.67
CA ARG A 134 5.38 5.93 -7.68
C ARG A 134 6.46 6.88 -7.16
N ARG A 135 6.06 8.01 -6.57
CA ARG A 135 6.97 8.95 -5.91
C ARG A 135 7.84 8.26 -4.85
N MET A 136 7.25 7.40 -4.02
CA MET A 136 7.99 6.62 -3.02
C MET A 136 9.03 5.68 -3.65
N LYS A 137 8.71 5.04 -4.79
CA LYS A 137 9.66 4.21 -5.53
C LYS A 137 10.86 5.02 -6.04
N ILE A 138 10.61 6.21 -6.60
CA ILE A 138 11.68 7.11 -7.08
C ILE A 138 12.56 7.60 -5.93
N VAL A 139 11.97 7.97 -4.79
CA VAL A 139 12.76 8.37 -3.60
C VAL A 139 13.63 7.23 -3.07
N ARG A 140 13.12 6.00 -3.06
CA ARG A 140 13.91 4.82 -2.67
C ARG A 140 15.04 4.56 -3.66
N HIS A 141 14.78 4.72 -4.96
CA HIS A 141 15.83 4.63 -5.97
C HIS A 141 16.93 5.68 -5.72
N GLY A 142 16.56 6.93 -5.47
CA GLY A 142 17.53 7.96 -5.07
C GLY A 142 18.30 7.64 -3.77
N ALA A 143 17.71 6.90 -2.83
CA ALA A 143 18.45 6.41 -1.67
C ALA A 143 19.47 5.33 -2.03
N MET A 144 19.14 4.44 -2.99
CA MET A 144 20.08 3.44 -3.51
C MET A 144 21.27 4.09 -4.22
N LEU A 145 21.05 5.12 -5.04
CA LEU A 145 22.13 5.88 -5.69
C LEU A 145 23.08 6.50 -4.66
N LYS A 146 22.55 7.06 -3.57
CA LYS A 146 23.39 7.60 -2.48
C LYS A 146 24.15 6.50 -1.74
N GLY A 147 23.52 5.35 -1.55
CA GLY A 147 24.15 4.17 -0.96
C GLY A 147 25.28 3.62 -1.84
N HIS A 148 25.15 3.73 -3.16
CA HIS A 148 26.20 3.36 -4.10
C HIS A 148 27.47 4.17 -3.86
N VAL A 149 27.39 5.50 -3.67
CA VAL A 149 28.54 6.34 -3.31
C VAL A 149 29.27 5.82 -2.06
N VAL A 150 28.51 5.43 -1.02
CA VAL A 150 29.09 4.87 0.21
C VAL A 150 29.80 3.54 -0.07
N ASN A 151 29.18 2.68 -0.88
CA ASN A 151 29.79 1.40 -1.27
C ASN A 151 31.05 1.61 -2.11
N THR A 152 31.06 2.57 -3.03
CA THR A 152 32.23 2.91 -3.85
C THR A 152 33.38 3.41 -2.98
N ASN A 153 33.13 4.31 -2.02
CA ASN A 153 34.16 4.69 -1.05
C ASN A 153 34.75 3.46 -0.33
N SER A 154 33.89 2.54 0.12
CA SER A 154 34.36 1.31 0.78
C SER A 154 35.16 0.38 -0.14
N GLN A 155 34.81 0.28 -1.42
CA GLN A 155 35.51 -0.57 -2.40
C GLN A 155 36.94 -0.09 -2.65
N TYR A 156 37.14 1.22 -2.69
CA TYR A 156 38.45 1.84 -2.91
C TYR A 156 39.16 2.24 -1.60
N ASN A 157 38.67 1.76 -0.46
CA ASN A 157 39.22 2.05 0.88
C ASN A 157 39.38 3.56 1.15
N LEU A 158 38.41 4.37 0.71
CA LEU A 158 38.35 5.80 0.93
C LEU A 158 37.57 6.14 2.22
N PRO A 159 37.85 7.28 2.87
CA PRO A 159 37.09 7.74 4.03
C PRO A 159 35.59 7.81 3.76
N ALA A 160 34.79 7.58 4.81
CA ALA A 160 33.34 7.75 4.72
C ALA A 160 33.00 9.20 4.34
N THR A 161 32.05 9.38 3.43
CA THR A 161 31.61 10.72 3.04
C THR A 161 30.83 11.39 4.18
N GLU A 162 31.24 12.58 4.58
CA GLU A 162 30.48 13.43 5.51
C GLU A 162 29.38 14.24 4.78
N LEU A 163 29.32 14.11 3.46
CA LEU A 163 28.43 14.89 2.61
C LEU A 163 26.99 14.41 2.74
N ASN A 164 26.09 15.34 3.06
CA ASN A 164 24.67 15.07 2.97
C ASN A 164 24.20 15.19 1.50
N LEU A 165 24.25 14.08 0.78
CA LEU A 165 23.89 13.99 -0.64
C LEU A 165 22.41 14.30 -0.94
N LYS A 166 21.59 14.63 0.07
CA LYS A 166 20.30 15.29 -0.17
C LYS A 166 20.48 16.70 -0.74
N ASN A 167 21.52 17.42 -0.32
CA ASN A 167 21.82 18.79 -0.74
C ASN A 167 22.52 18.80 -2.10
N ILE A 168 22.01 19.59 -3.05
CA ILE A 168 22.57 19.68 -4.42
C ILE A 168 24.03 20.19 -4.37
N SER A 169 24.32 21.20 -3.56
CA SER A 169 25.68 21.72 -3.39
C SER A 169 26.67 20.69 -2.84
N ALA A 170 26.21 19.77 -2.00
CA ALA A 170 27.06 18.70 -1.48
C ALA A 170 27.43 17.69 -2.58
N ARG A 171 26.55 17.46 -3.56
CA ARG A 171 26.81 16.56 -4.71
C ARG A 171 27.90 17.11 -5.62
N GLN A 172 28.00 18.43 -5.78
CA GLN A 172 29.04 19.05 -6.59
C GLN A 172 30.45 18.75 -6.07
N LYS A 173 30.61 18.57 -4.76
CA LYS A 173 31.89 18.21 -4.13
C LYS A 173 32.36 16.79 -4.49
N LEU A 174 31.52 15.96 -5.12
CA LEU A 174 31.88 14.60 -5.55
C LEU A 174 32.49 14.54 -6.96
N ARG A 175 32.45 15.64 -7.75
CA ARG A 175 32.80 15.62 -9.19
C ARG A 175 34.27 15.33 -9.50
N GLU A 176 35.14 15.36 -8.50
CA GLU A 176 36.59 15.17 -8.64
C GLU A 176 37.16 14.34 -7.47
N GLN A 177 36.32 13.56 -6.80
CA GLN A 177 36.75 12.81 -5.62
C GLN A 177 37.58 11.58 -5.99
N TYR A 178 37.37 11.00 -7.17
CA TYR A 178 38.00 9.75 -7.58
C TYR A 178 39.05 9.99 -8.67
N GLN A 179 40.26 9.45 -8.45
CA GLN A 179 41.38 9.60 -9.39
C GLN A 179 41.14 8.83 -10.71
N ASP A 180 40.49 7.67 -10.63
CA ASP A 180 40.15 6.88 -11.81
C ASP A 180 38.92 7.50 -12.52
N PRO A 181 39.06 7.93 -13.79
CA PRO A 181 37.97 8.59 -14.52
C PRO A 181 36.76 7.69 -14.75
N ILE A 182 36.91 6.37 -14.80
CA ILE A 182 35.80 5.42 -14.95
C ILE A 182 34.98 5.35 -13.66
N VAL A 183 35.66 5.34 -12.51
CA VAL A 183 35.00 5.37 -11.20
C VAL A 183 34.27 6.69 -11.00
N GLN A 184 34.93 7.80 -11.35
CA GLN A 184 34.32 9.13 -11.30
C GLN A 184 33.06 9.18 -12.17
N ARG A 185 33.12 8.63 -13.39
CA ARG A 185 31.96 8.61 -14.30
C ARG A 185 30.76 7.83 -13.75
N ASN A 186 31.00 6.73 -13.02
CA ASN A 186 29.93 5.98 -12.36
C ASN A 186 29.19 6.83 -11.32
N ILE A 187 29.92 7.61 -10.52
CA ILE A 187 29.34 8.50 -9.51
C ILE A 187 28.65 9.71 -10.15
N ASP A 188 29.21 10.25 -11.23
CA ASP A 188 28.61 11.36 -11.97
C ASP A 188 27.23 10.98 -12.54
N LEU A 189 27.07 9.75 -13.02
CA LEU A 189 25.78 9.22 -13.48
C LEU A 189 24.74 9.23 -12.36
N ASP A 190 25.10 8.75 -11.17
CA ASP A 190 24.21 8.77 -10.01
C ASP A 190 23.81 10.19 -9.62
N MET A 191 24.76 11.14 -9.66
CA MET A 191 24.49 12.54 -9.34
C MET A 191 23.55 13.18 -10.36
N ALA A 192 23.75 12.93 -11.65
CA ALA A 192 22.85 13.43 -12.70
C ALA A 192 21.42 12.92 -12.51
N LEU A 193 21.25 11.64 -12.16
CA LEU A 193 19.94 11.06 -11.86
C LEU A 193 19.32 11.66 -10.58
N LEU A 194 20.12 11.87 -9.52
CA LEU A 194 19.65 12.51 -8.29
C LEU A 194 19.20 13.97 -8.49
N ASP A 195 19.87 14.71 -9.37
CA ASP A 195 19.51 16.08 -9.71
C ASP A 195 18.19 16.12 -10.49
N CYS A 196 18.03 15.23 -11.49
CA CYS A 196 16.78 15.03 -12.19
C CYS A 196 15.63 14.67 -11.22
N TYR A 197 15.83 13.70 -10.34
CA TYR A 197 14.82 13.30 -9.36
C TYR A 197 14.44 14.43 -8.42
N ALA A 198 15.40 15.23 -7.95
CA ALA A 198 15.09 16.35 -7.05
C ALA A 198 14.13 17.35 -7.73
N LYS A 199 14.38 17.68 -9.00
CA LYS A 199 13.52 18.58 -9.78
C LYS A 199 12.12 18.00 -10.01
N GLU A 200 12.04 16.76 -10.51
CA GLU A 200 10.76 16.15 -10.87
C GLU A 200 9.91 15.80 -9.63
N LEU A 201 10.55 15.36 -8.54
CA LEU A 201 9.84 15.09 -7.29
C LEU A 201 9.20 16.35 -6.70
N ALA A 202 9.87 17.51 -6.77
CA ALA A 202 9.30 18.76 -6.27
C ALA A 202 8.00 19.13 -7.02
N GLN A 203 7.97 18.94 -8.35
CA GLN A 203 6.79 19.19 -9.17
C GLN A 203 5.65 18.21 -8.85
N VAL A 204 5.98 16.92 -8.73
CA VAL A 204 5.02 15.86 -8.37
C VAL A 204 4.41 16.11 -6.98
N GLU A 205 5.24 16.48 -6.01
CA GLU A 205 4.79 16.75 -4.63
C GLU A 205 3.86 17.97 -4.57
N TRP A 206 4.19 19.04 -5.29
CA TRP A 206 3.33 20.21 -5.43
C TRP A 206 1.98 19.86 -6.07
N PHE A 207 1.99 19.08 -7.16
CA PHE A 207 0.79 18.67 -7.87
C PHE A 207 -0.15 17.83 -6.99
N ILE A 208 0.38 16.80 -6.31
CA ILE A 208 -0.44 15.93 -5.44
C ILE A 208 -1.03 16.71 -4.26
N GLU A 209 -0.25 17.63 -3.65
CA GLU A 209 -0.74 18.46 -2.56
C GLU A 209 -1.96 19.29 -2.96
N LYS A 210 -2.01 19.78 -4.20
CA LYS A 210 -3.17 20.51 -4.73
C LYS A 210 -4.38 19.62 -4.92
N GLN A 211 -4.21 18.45 -5.53
CA GLN A 211 -5.32 17.52 -5.78
C GLN A 211 -5.92 16.98 -4.47
N ALA A 212 -5.08 16.70 -3.47
CA ALA A 212 -5.54 16.11 -2.21
C ALA A 212 -6.45 17.02 -1.37
N LYS A 213 -6.33 18.34 -1.53
CA LYS A 213 -7.24 19.29 -0.86
C LYS A 213 -8.69 19.11 -1.30
N ASN A 214 -8.92 18.57 -2.50
CA ASN A 214 -10.25 18.38 -3.06
C ASN A 214 -10.92 17.07 -2.58
N HIS A 215 -10.14 16.08 -2.13
CA HIS A 215 -10.68 14.77 -1.75
C HIS A 215 -11.12 14.70 -0.28
N ASN A 216 -10.24 15.02 0.67
CA ASN A 216 -10.58 15.00 2.09
C ASN A 216 -9.71 15.97 2.90
N PRO A 217 -10.05 17.27 2.90
CA PRO A 217 -9.27 18.30 3.58
C PRO A 217 -9.27 18.10 5.10
N VAL A 218 -10.37 17.59 5.68
CA VAL A 218 -10.47 17.38 7.13
C VAL A 218 -9.44 16.37 7.61
N TYR A 219 -9.35 15.19 6.98
CA TYR A 219 -8.36 14.18 7.36
C TYR A 219 -6.93 14.68 7.14
N LEU A 220 -6.69 15.41 6.06
CA LEU A 220 -5.38 15.97 5.76
C LEU A 220 -4.91 16.93 6.86
N GLU A 221 -5.77 17.84 7.31
CA GLU A 221 -5.43 18.81 8.37
C GLU A 221 -5.30 18.11 9.73
N LEU A 222 -6.18 17.16 10.08
CA LEU A 222 -6.05 16.38 11.31
C LEU A 222 -4.71 15.62 11.36
N LEU A 223 -4.29 14.99 10.27
CA LEU A 223 -3.02 14.27 10.21
C LEU A 223 -1.81 15.19 10.42
N LYS A 224 -1.85 16.42 9.89
CA LYS A 224 -0.78 17.42 10.06
C LYS A 224 -0.64 17.94 11.48
N THR A 225 -1.66 17.78 12.34
CA THR A 225 -1.55 18.16 13.77
C THR A 225 -0.59 17.27 14.55
N VAL A 226 -0.27 16.08 14.05
CA VAL A 226 0.68 15.16 14.70
C VAL A 226 2.11 15.61 14.39
N PRO A 227 2.94 15.97 15.40
CA PRO A 227 4.32 16.32 15.15
C PRO A 227 5.06 15.14 14.50
N GLY A 228 5.83 15.41 13.45
CA GLY A 228 6.50 14.39 12.64
C GLY A 228 5.69 13.85 11.46
N ILE A 229 4.39 14.14 11.35
CA ILE A 229 3.60 13.89 10.14
C ILE A 229 3.55 15.17 9.29
N GLY A 230 4.52 15.29 8.38
CA GLY A 230 4.54 16.38 7.40
C GLY A 230 3.66 16.10 6.17
N LYS A 231 3.69 17.02 5.19
CA LYS A 231 2.88 16.99 3.96
C LYS A 231 2.82 15.63 3.26
N ILE A 232 3.98 15.03 2.98
CA ILE A 232 4.04 13.77 2.23
C ILE A 232 3.54 12.59 3.07
N LEU A 233 3.83 12.58 4.38
CA LEU A 233 3.37 11.53 5.27
C LEU A 233 1.85 11.62 5.48
N SER A 234 1.29 12.83 5.67
CA SER A 234 -0.16 13.01 5.79
C SER A 234 -0.87 12.56 4.52
N LEU A 235 -0.35 12.91 3.33
CA LEU A 235 -0.90 12.45 2.05
C LEU A 235 -0.80 10.92 1.91
N THR A 236 0.35 10.33 2.22
CA THR A 236 0.53 8.88 2.15
C THR A 236 -0.45 8.16 3.09
N ILE A 237 -0.60 8.63 4.32
CA ILE A 237 -1.52 8.04 5.30
C ILE A 237 -2.96 8.19 4.82
N LEU A 238 -3.35 9.38 4.35
CA LEU A 238 -4.68 9.64 3.82
C LEU A 238 -5.07 8.67 2.71
N TYR A 239 -4.26 8.59 1.64
CA TYR A 239 -4.58 7.79 0.45
C TYR A 239 -4.37 6.28 0.63
N GLU A 240 -3.60 5.84 1.63
CA GLU A 240 -3.47 4.41 1.91
C GLU A 240 -4.58 3.91 2.85
N ILE A 241 -5.20 4.80 3.62
CA ILE A 241 -6.38 4.51 4.45
C ILE A 241 -7.66 4.58 3.59
N GLY A 242 -7.85 5.71 2.89
CA GLY A 242 -9.15 6.10 2.36
C GLY A 242 -10.08 6.53 3.50
N ASP A 243 -11.28 5.96 3.55
CA ASP A 243 -12.17 6.12 4.69
C ASP A 243 -11.66 5.30 5.90
N ILE A 244 -11.62 5.91 7.10
CA ILE A 244 -11.25 5.20 8.33
C ILE A 244 -12.36 4.24 8.81
N SER A 245 -13.62 4.51 8.44
CA SER A 245 -14.79 3.78 8.93
C SER A 245 -14.79 2.30 8.51
N ARG A 246 -14.15 1.98 7.37
CA ARG A 246 -13.98 0.61 6.87
C ARG A 246 -13.25 -0.33 7.84
N PHE A 247 -12.51 0.23 8.80
CA PHE A 247 -11.84 -0.51 9.86
C PHE A 247 -12.71 -0.52 11.13
N GLU A 248 -13.38 -1.64 11.39
CA GLU A 248 -14.24 -1.85 12.57
C GLU A 248 -13.53 -1.53 13.89
N SER A 249 -12.25 -1.89 14.00
CA SER A 249 -11.46 -1.70 15.22
C SER A 249 -10.04 -1.21 14.93
N VAL A 250 -9.44 -0.59 15.95
CA VAL A 250 -8.05 -0.14 15.91
C VAL A 250 -7.08 -1.30 15.70
N GLN A 251 -7.41 -2.51 16.16
CA GLN A 251 -6.60 -3.71 15.96
C GLN A 251 -6.55 -4.12 14.49
N LYS A 252 -7.69 -4.07 13.78
CA LYS A 252 -7.75 -4.34 12.33
C LYS A 252 -6.95 -3.30 11.55
N PHE A 253 -7.07 -2.03 11.94
CA PHE A 253 -6.27 -0.95 11.34
C PHE A 253 -4.77 -1.12 11.58
N ALA A 254 -4.35 -1.42 12.81
CA ALA A 254 -2.95 -1.62 13.15
C ALA A 254 -2.36 -2.86 12.45
N SER A 255 -3.16 -3.93 12.30
CA SER A 255 -2.81 -5.11 11.49
C SER A 255 -2.64 -4.75 10.02
N TYR A 256 -3.59 -4.01 9.43
CA TYR A 256 -3.48 -3.54 8.06
C TYR A 256 -2.24 -2.67 7.85
N SER A 257 -1.90 -1.79 8.79
CA SER A 257 -0.73 -0.91 8.74
C SER A 257 0.60 -1.58 9.08
N ARG A 258 0.62 -2.91 9.33
CA ARG A 258 1.78 -3.70 9.80
C ARG A 258 2.44 -3.15 11.07
N LEU A 259 1.64 -2.59 11.96
CA LEU A 259 2.09 -2.00 13.23
C LEU A 259 2.07 -2.99 14.40
N VAL A 260 1.43 -4.14 14.21
CA VAL A 260 1.41 -5.25 15.17
C VAL A 260 2.22 -6.42 14.64
N LYS A 261 2.76 -7.22 15.55
CA LYS A 261 3.36 -8.52 15.23
C LYS A 261 2.31 -9.61 15.41
N CYS A 262 2.08 -10.40 14.38
CA CYS A 262 1.28 -11.61 14.49
C CYS A 262 2.17 -12.72 15.07
N LYS A 263 1.83 -13.23 16.24
CA LYS A 263 2.46 -14.44 16.78
C LYS A 263 1.96 -15.65 15.97
N ALA A 264 2.87 -16.54 15.58
CA ALA A 264 2.52 -17.83 15.03
C ALA A 264 2.52 -18.84 16.19
N GLU A 265 1.33 -19.27 16.61
CA GLU A 265 1.14 -20.23 17.70
C GLU A 265 0.31 -21.41 17.19
N SER A 266 0.72 -22.64 17.50
CA SER A 266 -0.04 -23.86 17.23
C SER A 266 0.16 -24.85 18.37
N ALA A 267 -0.92 -25.47 18.85
CA ALA A 267 -0.91 -26.41 19.98
C ALA A 267 -0.07 -25.93 21.19
N GLY A 268 -0.15 -24.64 21.52
CA GLY A 268 0.60 -24.02 22.63
C GLY A 268 2.08 -23.72 22.35
N LYS A 269 2.61 -24.07 21.18
CA LYS A 269 4.00 -23.75 20.78
C LYS A 269 4.05 -22.46 19.96
N THR A 270 4.98 -21.57 20.30
CA THR A 270 5.24 -20.33 19.54
C THR A 270 6.34 -20.55 18.50
N TYR A 271 6.01 -20.40 17.21
CA TYR A 271 6.92 -20.57 16.06
C TYR A 271 7.51 -19.24 15.56
N GLY A 272 7.44 -18.19 16.38
CA GLY A 272 7.91 -16.84 16.03
C GLY A 272 6.81 -15.98 15.42
N THR A 273 7.15 -15.21 14.38
CA THR A 273 6.23 -14.27 13.72
C THR A 273 6.07 -14.59 12.24
N ASN A 274 4.83 -14.60 11.75
CA ASN A 274 4.51 -14.83 10.35
C ASN A 274 3.81 -13.61 9.73
N GLY A 275 3.69 -13.56 8.40
CA GLY A 275 2.93 -12.51 7.72
C GLY A 275 3.66 -11.18 7.57
N ASN A 276 4.99 -11.15 7.64
CA ASN A 276 5.80 -9.92 7.49
C ASN A 276 5.52 -9.13 6.19
N LYS A 277 5.00 -9.82 5.17
CA LYS A 277 4.63 -9.25 3.86
C LYS A 277 3.13 -8.96 3.71
N ILE A 278 2.29 -9.24 4.71
CA ILE A 278 0.83 -9.04 4.67
C ILE A 278 0.48 -7.66 5.22
N GLY A 279 -0.48 -6.97 4.61
CA GLY A 279 -0.91 -5.61 4.94
C GLY A 279 -0.24 -4.54 4.08
N ASN A 280 -0.36 -3.27 4.47
CA ASN A 280 0.06 -2.11 3.72
C ASN A 280 1.50 -1.67 4.07
N ALA A 281 2.44 -1.88 3.14
CA ALA A 281 3.84 -1.51 3.32
C ALA A 281 4.07 0.01 3.31
N HIS A 282 3.19 0.79 2.67
CA HIS A 282 3.29 2.24 2.61
C HIS A 282 2.91 2.87 3.94
N LEU A 283 1.85 2.39 4.60
CA LEU A 283 1.50 2.79 5.97
C LEU A 283 2.57 2.38 6.97
N LYS A 284 3.12 1.17 6.85
CA LYS A 284 4.24 0.73 7.70
C LYS A 284 5.41 1.69 7.63
N TRP A 285 5.81 2.05 6.40
CA TRP A 285 6.87 3.03 6.18
C TRP A 285 6.48 4.38 6.78
N ALA A 286 5.30 4.90 6.46
CA ALA A 286 4.87 6.23 6.88
C ALA A 286 4.86 6.40 8.41
N PHE A 287 4.31 5.43 9.14
CA PHE A 287 4.31 5.46 10.61
C PHE A 287 5.69 5.25 11.23
N SER A 288 6.58 4.50 10.56
CA SER A 288 7.96 4.33 11.05
C SER A 288 8.76 5.62 10.89
N GLU A 289 8.61 6.32 9.76
CA GLU A 289 9.19 7.65 9.55
C GLU A 289 8.61 8.68 10.54
N ALA A 290 7.28 8.70 10.70
CA ALA A 290 6.60 9.60 11.63
C ALA A 290 7.11 9.40 13.07
N ALA A 291 7.36 8.16 13.50
CA ALA A 291 7.91 7.88 14.83
C ALA A 291 9.32 8.44 15.02
N VAL A 292 10.19 8.38 13.99
CA VAL A 292 11.54 8.96 14.06
C VAL A 292 11.48 10.48 14.05
N LEU A 293 10.63 11.06 13.18
CA LEU A 293 10.46 12.51 13.06
C LEU A 293 9.82 13.13 14.31
N TYR A 294 8.88 12.43 14.95
CA TYR A 294 8.24 12.86 16.20
C TYR A 294 9.25 13.10 17.34
N LEU A 295 10.37 12.39 17.34
CA LEU A 295 11.44 12.53 18.35
C LEU A 295 12.33 13.75 18.12
N ARG A 296 12.29 14.37 16.94
CA ARG A 296 13.17 15.47 16.58
C ARG A 296 12.68 16.75 17.27
N GLY A 297 13.51 17.29 18.18
CA GLY A 297 13.16 18.49 18.94
C GLY A 297 12.08 18.29 20.01
N ASN A 298 11.79 17.04 20.39
CA ASN A 298 10.77 16.72 21.40
C ASN A 298 11.37 15.87 22.53
N ASP A 299 11.75 16.55 23.62
CA ASP A 299 12.40 15.88 24.75
C ASP A 299 11.44 14.99 25.54
N LYS A 300 10.15 15.32 25.60
CA LYS A 300 9.13 14.47 26.25
C LYS A 300 8.99 13.14 25.51
N ALA A 301 8.97 13.18 24.17
CA ALA A 301 8.93 11.99 23.32
C ALA A 301 10.23 11.16 23.42
N ARG A 302 11.39 11.81 23.47
CA ARG A 302 12.69 11.13 23.71
C ARG A 302 12.72 10.44 25.07
N ASN A 303 12.24 11.09 26.12
CA ASN A 303 12.12 10.50 27.45
C ASN A 303 11.17 9.31 27.47
N TYR A 304 10.06 9.38 26.75
CA TYR A 304 9.17 8.22 26.55
C TYR A 304 9.90 7.06 25.84
N LEU A 305 10.62 7.33 24.76
CA LEU A 305 11.39 6.31 24.04
C LEU A 305 12.50 5.71 24.91
N ASN A 306 13.23 6.52 25.68
CA ASN A 306 14.28 6.07 26.60
C ASN A 306 13.72 5.12 27.66
N ARG A 307 12.52 5.42 28.20
CA ARG A 307 11.81 4.50 29.12
C ARG A 307 11.48 3.16 28.48
N LEU A 308 11.07 3.15 27.20
CA LEU A 308 10.86 1.89 26.46
C LEU A 308 12.19 1.16 26.24
N GLN A 309 13.26 1.87 25.90
CA GLN A 309 14.57 1.28 25.63
C GLN A 309 15.19 0.59 26.85
N LYS A 310 14.81 0.96 28.07
CA LYS A 310 15.18 0.21 29.28
C LYS A 310 14.68 -1.24 29.29
N ARG A 311 13.65 -1.56 28.50
CA ARG A 311 12.99 -2.88 28.47
C ARG A 311 13.13 -3.60 27.13
N MET A 312 13.57 -2.91 26.07
CA MET A 312 13.65 -3.47 24.72
C MET A 312 14.67 -2.74 23.85
N SER A 313 15.12 -3.39 22.76
CA SER A 313 16.04 -2.76 21.81
C SER A 313 15.45 -1.50 21.17
N LYS A 314 16.31 -0.57 20.74
CA LYS A 314 15.93 0.68 20.05
C LYS A 314 14.95 0.45 18.90
N ALA A 315 15.19 -0.58 18.08
CA ALA A 315 14.29 -0.93 16.98
C ALA A 315 12.90 -1.37 17.46
N LYS A 316 12.82 -2.16 18.54
CA LYS A 316 11.53 -2.55 19.15
C LYS A 316 10.82 -1.34 19.76
N ALA A 317 11.56 -0.45 20.43
CA ALA A 317 11.01 0.76 21.02
C ALA A 317 10.41 1.71 19.96
N LEU A 318 11.12 1.92 18.84
CA LEU A 318 10.60 2.70 17.71
C LEU A 318 9.36 2.05 17.08
N SER A 319 9.34 0.72 16.94
CA SER A 319 8.15 0.02 16.43
C SER A 319 6.96 0.15 17.38
N ALA A 320 7.20 0.16 18.70
CA ALA A 320 6.14 0.38 19.69
C ALA A 320 5.61 1.82 19.64
N LEU A 321 6.48 2.81 19.43
CA LEU A 321 6.10 4.20 19.22
C LEU A 321 5.29 4.37 17.93
N ALA A 322 5.73 3.77 16.82
CA ALA A 322 4.98 3.78 15.55
C ALA A 322 3.60 3.12 15.69
N HIS A 323 3.50 2.02 16.43
CA HIS A 323 2.21 1.40 16.75
C HIS A 323 1.32 2.35 17.57
N LYS A 324 1.88 3.03 18.57
CA LYS A 324 1.14 4.00 19.37
C LYS A 324 0.63 5.17 18.52
N LEU A 325 1.46 5.71 17.62
CA LEU A 325 1.06 6.73 16.65
C LEU A 325 -0.07 6.26 15.73
N GLY A 326 0.02 5.04 15.18
CA GLY A 326 -1.06 4.50 14.36
C GLY A 326 -2.38 4.37 15.11
N ARG A 327 -2.35 3.90 16.37
CA ARG A 327 -3.56 3.87 17.22
C ARG A 327 -4.14 5.26 17.44
N CYS A 328 -3.28 6.25 17.69
CA CYS A 328 -3.69 7.64 17.86
C CYS A 328 -4.37 8.17 16.60
N VAL A 329 -3.74 8.01 15.44
CA VAL A 329 -4.30 8.43 14.14
C VAL A 329 -5.64 7.76 13.86
N TYR A 330 -5.82 6.47 14.17
CA TYR A 330 -7.11 5.80 14.02
C TYR A 330 -8.23 6.52 14.79
N PHE A 331 -8.01 6.82 16.07
CA PHE A 331 -9.02 7.51 16.89
C PHE A 331 -9.18 8.98 16.50
N MET A 332 -8.11 9.67 16.10
CA MET A 332 -8.19 11.04 15.61
C MET A 332 -9.08 11.14 14.37
N LEU A 333 -8.89 10.26 13.38
CA LEU A 333 -9.69 10.25 12.17
C LEU A 333 -11.14 9.81 12.43
N LYS A 334 -11.34 8.83 13.31
CA LYS A 334 -12.69 8.32 13.67
C LYS A 334 -13.51 9.35 14.45
N ASN A 335 -12.89 10.05 15.39
CA ASN A 335 -13.56 11.02 16.26
C ASN A 335 -13.46 12.47 15.75
N LYS A 336 -12.74 12.69 14.63
CA LYS A 336 -12.46 14.02 14.06
C LYS A 336 -11.80 14.97 15.07
N THR A 337 -10.83 14.47 15.84
CA THR A 337 -10.13 15.22 16.88
C THR A 337 -8.67 15.47 16.52
N VAL A 338 -8.14 16.63 16.90
CA VAL A 338 -6.72 16.99 16.74
C VAL A 338 -5.81 16.16 17.65
N PHE A 339 -4.51 16.15 17.36
CA PHE A 339 -3.52 15.45 18.17
C PHE A 339 -3.39 16.07 19.57
N ASP A 340 -3.53 15.23 20.60
CA ASP A 340 -3.30 15.60 22.00
C ASP A 340 -2.04 14.89 22.50
N GLU A 341 -0.94 15.64 22.62
CA GLU A 341 0.34 15.12 23.08
C GLU A 341 0.31 14.65 24.54
N GLN A 342 -0.43 15.35 25.41
CA GLN A 342 -0.47 15.01 26.83
C GLN A 342 -1.11 13.65 27.03
N ARG A 343 -2.26 13.43 26.37
CA ARG A 343 -2.93 12.12 26.36
C ARG A 343 -2.05 11.07 25.70
N PHE A 344 -1.40 11.40 24.58
CA PHE A 344 -0.53 10.49 23.85
C PHE A 344 0.65 9.98 24.69
N LEU A 345 1.28 10.82 25.51
CA LEU A 345 2.46 10.42 26.28
C LEU A 345 2.14 9.83 27.67
N LYS A 346 0.98 10.14 28.25
CA LYS A 346 0.58 9.65 29.59
C LYS A 346 0.13 8.19 29.58
N GLY A 347 -0.54 7.73 28.52
CA GLY A 347 -1.07 6.37 28.46
C GLY A 347 -2.20 6.27 27.48
#